data_AF-S9SAF0-F1
#
_entry.id   AF-S9SAF0-F1
#
_cell.length_a   1.000
_cell.length_b   1.000
_cell.length_c   1.000
_cell.angle_alpha   90.00
_cell.angle_beta   90.00
_cell.angle_gamma   90.00
#
_symmetry.space_group_name_H-M   'P 1'
#
loop_
_entity.id
_entity.type
_entity.pdbx_description
1 polymer ?
#
loop_
_entity_poly.entity_id
_entity_poly.type
_entity_poly.pdbx_seq_one_letter_code
_entity_poly.pdbx_strand_id
1 'polypeptide(L)'
;MGWDDPTGLVADINLRIELRRLADRALEMDNGPLMAILEVAISSLDERISDPSSYVKREHPPQRRSGALICRNVRIDGRRTSVKLEAEFWRVLETLSSELGCSIDELCQTARLRHPDGGLTSAIRVFVLASRDGGARAVKPRTRRQTESYES
;
A
#
# COMPACT_ATOMS: atom_id res chain seq x y z
N MET A 1 21.09 15.39 -30.41
CA MET A 1 21.67 14.67 -29.25
C MET A 1 20.63 14.68 -28.15
N GLY A 2 19.77 13.67 -28.14
CA GLY A 2 18.71 13.54 -27.14
C GLY A 2 19.30 13.03 -25.84
N TRP A 3 19.42 13.89 -24.85
CA TRP A 3 19.51 13.45 -23.46
C TRP A 3 18.10 13.07 -23.03
N ASP A 4 17.60 11.94 -23.55
CA ASP A 4 16.48 11.28 -22.88
C ASP A 4 17.02 10.85 -21.52
N ASP A 5 16.41 11.36 -20.44
CA ASP A 5 16.72 11.02 -19.05
C ASP A 5 15.74 9.92 -18.59
N PRO A 6 15.97 8.63 -18.90
CA PRO A 6 15.16 7.53 -18.38
C PRO A 6 15.42 7.26 -16.89
N THR A 7 16.30 8.04 -16.27
CA THR A 7 17.00 7.74 -15.02
C THR A 7 16.44 8.61 -13.88
N GLY A 8 15.93 9.82 -14.18
CA GLY A 8 15.26 10.72 -13.22
C GLY A 8 16.21 11.63 -12.44
N LEU A 9 17.52 11.51 -12.69
CA LEU A 9 18.56 12.29 -12.04
C LEU A 9 18.50 13.77 -12.45
N VAL A 10 18.27 14.06 -13.72
CA VAL A 10 18.21 15.46 -14.20
C VAL A 10 16.97 16.15 -13.62
N ALA A 11 15.86 15.43 -13.51
CA ALA A 11 14.65 15.92 -12.86
C ALA A 11 14.88 16.24 -11.36
N ASP A 12 15.55 15.36 -10.62
CA ASP A 12 15.87 15.57 -9.20
C ASP A 12 16.87 16.74 -9.00
N ILE A 13 17.86 16.89 -9.89
CA ILE A 13 18.80 18.02 -9.87
C ILE A 13 18.05 19.35 -10.09
N ASN A 14 17.17 19.40 -11.10
CA ASN A 14 16.38 20.59 -11.40
C ASN A 14 15.45 20.94 -10.23
N LEU A 15 14.80 19.94 -9.63
CA LEU A 15 13.94 20.11 -8.47
C LEU A 15 14.73 20.62 -7.26
N ARG A 16 15.93 20.09 -7.00
CA ARG A 16 16.81 20.53 -5.92
C ARG A 16 17.23 22.00 -6.07
N ILE A 17 17.48 22.45 -7.30
CA ILE A 17 17.76 23.86 -7.60
C ILE A 17 16.54 24.73 -7.29
N GLU A 18 15.34 24.33 -7.73
CA GLU A 18 14.11 25.08 -7.45
C GLU A 18 13.78 25.15 -5.95
N LEU A 19 13.97 24.04 -5.22
CA LEU A 19 13.78 24.02 -3.77
C LEU A 19 14.76 24.94 -3.05
N ARG A 20 16.01 25.04 -3.53
CA ARG A 20 16.98 26.00 -2.98
C ARG A 20 16.52 27.45 -3.19
N ARG A 21 16.06 27.79 -4.40
CA ARG A 21 15.49 29.12 -4.70
C ARG A 21 14.25 29.43 -3.84
N LEU A 22 13.43 28.43 -3.54
CA LEU A 22 12.29 28.57 -2.65
C LEU A 22 12.70 28.75 -1.18
N ALA A 23 13.75 28.06 -0.75
CA ALA A 23 14.29 28.17 0.60
C ALA A 23 14.86 29.59 0.83
N ASP A 24 15.61 30.11 -0.14
CA ASP A 24 16.12 31.49 -0.10
C ASP A 24 14.99 32.51 0.04
N ARG A 25 13.90 32.34 -0.71
CA ARG A 25 12.69 33.19 -0.57
C ARG A 25 11.97 33.01 0.75
N ALA A 26 11.88 31.79 1.27
CA ALA A 26 11.25 31.52 2.56
C ALA A 26 12.02 32.18 3.72
N LEU A 27 13.35 32.24 3.60
CA LEU A 27 14.23 32.95 4.51
C LEU A 27 14.00 34.47 4.44
N GLU A 28 13.92 35.06 3.24
CA GLU A 28 13.59 36.49 3.05
C GLU A 28 12.22 36.87 3.65
N MET A 29 11.29 35.91 3.71
CA MET A 29 9.95 36.08 4.26
C MET A 29 9.85 35.76 5.77
N ASP A 30 10.96 35.44 6.44
CA ASP A 30 11.02 34.98 7.84
C ASP A 30 10.08 33.77 8.13
N ASN A 31 9.84 32.92 7.14
CA ASN A 31 8.93 31.78 7.26
C ASN A 31 9.67 30.50 7.67
N GLY A 32 10.01 30.43 8.97
CA GLY A 32 10.73 29.30 9.58
C GLY A 32 10.10 27.92 9.31
N PRO A 33 8.77 27.72 9.45
CA PRO A 33 8.14 26.43 9.15
C PRO A 33 8.30 25.97 7.70
N LEU A 34 8.14 26.89 6.73
CA LEU A 34 8.33 26.56 5.32
C LEU A 34 9.80 26.26 5.01
N MET A 35 10.73 27.03 5.59
CA MET A 35 12.16 26.78 5.47
C MET A 35 12.53 25.37 5.94
N ALA A 36 12.05 24.95 7.12
CA ALA A 36 12.33 23.63 7.65
C ALA A 36 11.82 22.49 6.73
N ILE A 37 10.65 22.66 6.11
CA ILE A 37 10.11 21.69 5.14
C ILE A 37 10.99 21.63 3.89
N LEU A 38 11.39 22.79 3.38
CA LEU A 38 12.23 22.89 2.18
C LEU A 38 13.63 22.33 2.42
N GLU A 39 14.23 22.56 3.58
CA GLU A 39 15.52 21.98 3.97
C GLU A 39 15.46 20.45 4.01
N VAL A 40 14.44 19.88 4.65
CA VAL A 40 14.26 18.42 4.69
C VAL A 40 14.11 17.84 3.28
N ALA A 41 13.35 18.52 2.41
CA ALA A 41 13.17 18.09 1.02
C ALA A 41 14.49 18.17 0.22
N ILE A 42 15.29 19.21 0.43
CA ILE A 42 16.61 19.36 -0.18
C ILE A 42 17.55 18.25 0.30
N SER A 43 17.62 17.99 1.61
CA SER A 43 18.48 16.92 2.17
C SER A 43 18.11 15.55 1.63
N SER A 44 16.81 15.24 1.51
CA SER A 44 16.33 14.00 0.90
C SER A 44 16.70 13.86 -0.59
N LEU A 45 16.81 14.97 -1.33
CA LEU A 45 17.29 14.95 -2.72
C LEU A 45 18.80 14.85 -2.81
N ASP A 46 19.54 15.57 -1.96
CA ASP A 46 21.01 15.52 -1.91
C ASP A 46 21.48 14.08 -1.60
N GLU A 47 20.81 13.37 -0.67
CA GLU A 47 21.07 11.94 -0.41
C GLU A 47 20.88 11.06 -1.66
N ARG A 48 19.81 11.31 -2.42
CA ARG A 48 19.51 10.51 -3.62
C ARG A 48 20.46 10.83 -4.77
N ILE A 49 20.73 12.11 -5.01
CA ILE A 49 21.68 12.60 -6.02
C ILE A 49 23.10 12.08 -5.72
N SER A 50 23.46 11.96 -4.44
CA SER A 50 24.76 11.44 -4.02
C SER A 50 24.95 9.93 -4.26
N ASP A 51 23.88 9.17 -4.54
CA ASP A 51 23.94 7.76 -4.92
C ASP A 51 23.48 7.56 -6.37
N PRO A 52 24.39 7.62 -7.37
CA PRO A 52 24.06 7.41 -8.78
C PRO A 52 23.45 6.04 -9.08
N SER A 53 23.66 5.04 -8.21
CA SER A 53 23.10 3.71 -8.37
C SER A 53 21.59 3.67 -8.08
N SER A 54 21.06 4.65 -7.34
CA SER A 54 19.65 4.78 -7.01
C SER A 54 18.76 5.10 -8.23
N TYR A 55 19.36 5.65 -9.29
CA TYR A 55 18.67 6.01 -10.53
C TYR A 55 18.78 4.95 -11.63
N VAL A 56 19.56 3.88 -11.43
CA VAL A 56 19.61 2.75 -12.37
C VAL A 56 18.20 2.16 -12.48
N LYS A 57 17.67 2.13 -13.71
CA LYS A 57 16.35 1.57 -14.09
C LYS A 57 16.18 0.20 -13.44
N ARG A 58 15.56 0.17 -12.27
CA ARG A 58 15.17 -1.09 -11.62
C ARG A 58 14.14 -1.73 -12.55
N GLU A 59 14.46 -2.91 -13.09
CA GLU A 59 13.44 -3.77 -13.73
C GLU A 59 12.38 -4.26 -12.72
N HIS A 60 12.54 -3.91 -11.44
CA HIS A 60 11.51 -4.06 -10.43
C HIS A 60 10.79 -2.72 -10.22
N PRO A 61 9.44 -2.66 -10.41
CA PRO A 61 8.67 -1.48 -10.05
C PRO A 61 8.94 -1.12 -8.58
N PRO A 62 8.89 0.18 -8.21
CA PRO A 62 9.13 0.58 -6.84
C PRO A 62 8.18 -0.19 -5.95
N GLN A 63 8.71 -1.15 -5.18
CA GLN A 63 7.96 -1.83 -4.15
C GLN A 63 7.52 -0.70 -3.20
N ARG A 64 6.21 -0.39 -3.22
CA ARG A 64 5.61 0.57 -2.30
C ARG A 64 6.15 0.24 -0.92
N ARG A 65 6.68 1.24 -0.20
CA ARG A 65 7.30 1.05 1.12
C ARG A 65 6.52 -0.01 1.90
N SER A 66 7.16 -1.15 2.13
CA SER A 66 6.59 -2.27 2.89
C SER A 66 6.20 -1.68 4.25
N GLY A 67 4.89 -1.48 4.46
CA GLY A 67 4.38 -0.85 5.69
C GLY A 67 3.41 0.33 5.51
N ALA A 68 3.13 0.80 4.30
CA ALA A 68 2.04 1.77 4.12
C ALA A 68 0.68 1.14 4.52
N LEU A 69 0.15 1.56 5.67
CA LEU A 69 -1.17 1.14 6.15
C LEU A 69 -2.27 1.85 5.38
N ILE A 70 -3.15 1.08 4.75
CA ILE A 70 -4.34 1.56 4.04
C ILE A 70 -5.57 1.22 4.88
N CYS A 71 -6.41 2.23 5.12
CA CYS A 71 -7.71 2.06 5.77
C CYS A 71 -8.79 1.76 4.74
N ARG A 72 -9.52 0.66 4.90
CA ARG A 72 -10.70 0.33 4.08
C ARG A 72 -11.87 -0.08 4.95
N ASN A 73 -13.08 0.00 4.42
CA ASN A 73 -14.29 -0.46 5.11
C ASN A 73 -14.68 -1.84 4.58
N VAL A 74 -14.94 -2.75 5.49
CA VAL A 74 -15.46 -4.10 5.19
C VAL A 74 -16.73 -4.34 6.00
N ARG A 75 -17.56 -5.30 5.60
CA ARG A 75 -18.72 -5.74 6.38
C ARG A 75 -18.41 -7.03 7.14
N ILE A 76 -18.55 -6.99 8.46
CA ILE A 76 -18.38 -8.13 9.37
C ILE A 76 -19.65 -8.25 10.20
N ASP A 77 -20.27 -9.43 10.22
CA ASP A 77 -21.55 -9.68 10.93
C ASP A 77 -22.64 -8.64 10.59
N GLY A 78 -22.68 -8.20 9.32
CA GLY A 78 -23.61 -7.16 8.85
C GLY A 78 -23.23 -5.72 9.25
N ARG A 79 -22.16 -5.51 10.02
CA ARG A 79 -21.71 -4.19 10.47
C ARG A 79 -20.52 -3.69 9.65
N ARG A 80 -20.58 -2.42 9.23
CA ARG A 80 -19.45 -1.75 8.57
C ARG A 80 -18.32 -1.53 9.57
N THR A 81 -17.14 -2.06 9.27
CA THR A 81 -15.95 -2.02 10.12
C THR A 81 -14.79 -1.43 9.33
N SER A 82 -14.16 -0.38 9.85
CA SER A 82 -12.94 0.18 9.26
C SER A 82 -11.72 -0.64 9.70
N VAL A 83 -10.94 -1.10 8.74
CA VAL A 83 -9.74 -1.92 8.95
C VAL A 83 -8.53 -1.20 8.36
N LYS A 84 -7.46 -1.07 9.14
CA LYS A 84 -6.14 -0.59 8.67
C LYS A 84 -5.20 -1.78 8.51
N LEU A 85 -4.68 -1.98 7.30
CA LEU A 85 -3.77 -3.07 6.94
C LEU A 85 -2.73 -2.58 5.93
N GLU A 86 -1.57 -3.24 5.90
CA GLU A 86 -0.51 -2.98 4.93
C GLU A 86 -1.03 -3.24 3.51
N ALA A 87 -0.55 -2.45 2.55
CA ALA A 87 -0.92 -2.57 1.15
C ALA A 87 -0.78 -4.01 0.60
N GLU A 88 0.23 -4.74 1.05
CA GLU A 88 0.48 -6.13 0.65
C GLU A 88 -0.64 -7.09 1.09
N PHE A 89 -1.14 -6.97 2.32
CA PHE A 89 -2.26 -7.79 2.77
C PHE A 89 -3.54 -7.50 1.97
N TRP A 90 -3.80 -6.23 1.64
CA TRP A 90 -4.93 -5.87 0.78
C TRP A 90 -4.82 -6.49 -0.62
N ARG A 91 -3.62 -6.43 -1.22
CA ARG A 91 -3.36 -7.04 -2.53
C ARG A 91 -3.62 -8.55 -2.50
N VAL A 92 -3.14 -9.25 -1.47
CA VAL A 92 -3.38 -10.70 -1.37
C VAL A 92 -4.85 -11.02 -1.17
N LEU A 93 -5.61 -10.21 -0.42
CA LEU A 93 -7.07 -10.37 -0.29
C LEU A 93 -7.79 -10.17 -1.62
N GLU A 94 -7.39 -9.18 -2.43
CA GLU A 94 -7.94 -8.97 -3.78
C GLU A 94 -7.65 -10.16 -4.70
N THR A 95 -6.44 -10.71 -4.63
CA THR A 95 -6.05 -11.92 -5.38
C THR A 95 -6.88 -13.12 -4.92
N LEU A 96 -6.98 -13.39 -3.62
CA LEU A 96 -7.80 -14.49 -3.08
C LEU A 96 -9.28 -14.36 -3.44
N SER A 97 -9.81 -13.14 -3.39
CA SER A 97 -11.20 -12.82 -3.75
C SER A 97 -11.48 -13.21 -5.19
N SER A 98 -10.56 -12.87 -6.10
CA SER A 98 -10.61 -13.26 -7.51
C SER A 98 -10.46 -14.76 -7.71
N GLU A 99 -9.47 -15.39 -7.06
CA GLU A 99 -9.17 -16.83 -7.15
C GLU A 99 -10.34 -17.71 -6.65
N LEU A 100 -11.04 -17.27 -5.60
CA LEU A 100 -12.10 -18.02 -4.93
C LEU A 100 -13.51 -17.62 -5.38
N GLY A 101 -13.65 -16.56 -6.19
CA GLY A 101 -14.95 -16.06 -6.64
C GLY A 101 -15.83 -15.55 -5.50
N CYS A 102 -15.23 -14.95 -4.47
CA CYS A 102 -15.94 -14.42 -3.30
C CYS A 102 -15.53 -12.97 -3.02
N SER A 103 -16.29 -12.27 -2.18
CA SER A 103 -15.96 -10.89 -1.81
C SER A 103 -14.88 -10.80 -0.72
N ILE A 104 -14.18 -9.66 -0.65
CA ILE A 104 -13.23 -9.37 0.45
C ILE A 104 -13.95 -9.39 1.82
N ASP A 105 -15.21 -8.95 1.88
CA ASP A 105 -16.04 -9.03 3.08
C ASP A 105 -16.16 -10.48 3.58
N GLU A 106 -16.41 -11.44 2.69
CA GLU A 106 -16.51 -12.87 3.03
C GLU A 106 -15.17 -13.47 3.47
N LEU A 107 -14.05 -13.03 2.87
CA LEU A 107 -12.71 -13.42 3.32
C LEU A 107 -12.42 -12.89 4.72
N CYS A 108 -12.74 -11.62 5.00
CA CYS A 108 -12.55 -11.04 6.32
C CYS A 108 -13.47 -11.68 7.38
N GLN A 109 -14.71 -12.04 7.01
CA GLN A 109 -15.62 -12.81 7.85
C GLN A 109 -15.03 -14.20 8.16
N THR A 110 -14.49 -14.88 7.15
CA THR A 110 -13.83 -16.18 7.31
C THR A 110 -12.62 -16.08 8.23
N ALA A 111 -11.81 -15.04 8.08
CA ALA A 111 -10.68 -14.76 8.96
C ALA A 111 -11.12 -14.56 10.41
N ARG A 112 -12.17 -13.75 10.64
CA ARG A 112 -12.79 -13.53 11.95
C ARG A 112 -13.26 -14.83 12.60
N LEU A 113 -13.93 -15.70 11.85
CA LEU A 113 -14.44 -16.98 12.36
C LEU A 113 -13.32 -17.98 12.68
N ARG A 114 -12.20 -17.96 11.94
CA ARG A 114 -11.05 -18.85 12.19
C ARG A 114 -10.16 -18.38 13.34
N HIS A 115 -10.20 -17.10 13.67
CA HIS A 115 -9.43 -16.50 14.76
C HIS A 115 -10.36 -15.67 15.67
N PRO A 116 -11.29 -16.31 16.41
CA PRO A 116 -12.27 -15.61 17.22
C PRO A 116 -11.65 -14.87 18.40
N ASP A 117 -10.55 -15.40 18.96
CA ASP A 117 -9.92 -14.87 20.17
C ASP A 117 -9.05 -13.62 19.94
N GLY A 118 -8.88 -13.18 18.68
CA GLY A 118 -8.01 -12.07 18.29
C GLY A 118 -8.75 -10.83 17.75
N GLY A 119 -8.00 -9.75 17.50
CA GLY A 119 -8.51 -8.59 16.76
C GLY A 119 -8.76 -8.90 15.28
N LEU A 120 -9.64 -8.15 14.61
CA LEU A 120 -9.97 -8.38 13.19
C LEU A 120 -8.73 -8.24 12.31
N THR A 121 -7.94 -7.20 12.52
CA THR A 121 -6.71 -6.94 11.76
C THR A 121 -5.70 -8.09 11.89
N SER A 122 -5.47 -8.58 13.10
CA SER A 122 -4.57 -9.73 13.32
C SER A 122 -5.12 -11.01 12.71
N ALA A 123 -6.43 -11.25 12.85
CA ALA A 123 -7.11 -12.40 12.24
C ALA A 123 -6.94 -12.41 10.71
N ILE A 124 -7.12 -11.25 10.06
CA ILE A 124 -6.93 -11.10 8.61
C ILE A 124 -5.47 -11.37 8.22
N ARG A 125 -4.48 -10.84 8.95
CA ARG A 125 -3.07 -11.08 8.63
C ARG A 125 -2.71 -12.56 8.72
N VAL A 126 -3.09 -13.24 9.80
CA VAL A 126 -2.83 -14.68 9.97
C VAL A 126 -3.54 -15.50 8.90
N PHE A 127 -4.79 -15.17 8.58
CA PHE A 127 -5.54 -15.81 7.51
C PHE A 127 -4.84 -15.70 6.15
N VAL A 128 -4.36 -14.50 5.81
CA VAL A 128 -3.62 -14.27 4.57
C VAL A 128 -2.30 -15.04 4.55
N LEU A 129 -1.52 -15.02 5.63
CA LEU A 129 -0.26 -15.78 5.74
C LEU A 129 -0.51 -17.29 5.54
N ALA A 130 -1.48 -17.86 6.26
CA ALA A 130 -1.83 -19.27 6.15
C ALA A 130 -2.27 -19.67 4.72
N SER A 131 -2.87 -18.74 3.95
CA SER A 131 -3.24 -19.00 2.55
C SER A 131 -2.04 -19.11 1.60
N ARG A 132 -0.90 -18.52 1.96
CA ARG A 132 0.31 -18.45 1.12
C ARG A 132 1.42 -19.40 1.58
N ASP A 133 1.42 -19.82 2.85
CA ASP A 133 2.38 -20.77 3.40
C ASP A 133 2.11 -22.26 3.03
N GLY A 134 0.95 -22.58 2.47
CA GLY A 134 0.74 -23.85 1.74
C GLY A 134 0.91 -25.15 2.55
N GLY A 135 0.10 -25.36 3.60
CA GLY A 135 -0.12 -26.67 4.22
C GLY A 135 -1.56 -27.16 4.03
N ALA A 136 -1.85 -27.79 2.89
CA ALA A 136 -3.00 -28.67 2.61
C ALA A 136 -4.28 -28.52 3.46
N ARG A 137 -5.03 -27.42 3.32
CA ARG A 137 -6.51 -27.50 3.44
C ARG A 137 -7.16 -26.35 2.69
N ALA A 138 -7.90 -26.70 1.64
CA ALA A 138 -8.60 -25.75 0.77
C ALA A 138 -9.32 -24.66 1.59
N VAL A 139 -8.83 -23.43 1.49
CA VAL A 139 -9.52 -22.24 2.00
C VAL A 139 -10.70 -21.99 1.07
N LYS A 140 -11.80 -22.72 1.27
CA LYS A 140 -13.07 -22.42 0.64
C LYS A 140 -13.90 -21.54 1.58
N PRO A 141 -14.22 -20.30 1.19
CA PRO A 141 -15.22 -19.51 1.90
C PRO A 141 -16.54 -20.26 1.78
N ARG A 142 -17.11 -20.71 2.90
CA ARG A 142 -18.43 -21.34 2.91
C ARG A 142 -19.46 -20.24 3.10
N THR A 143 -20.00 -19.74 2.00
CA THR A 143 -21.30 -19.05 2.03
C THR A 143 -22.10 -19.36 0.76
N ARG A 144 -23.06 -20.26 0.93
CA ARG A 144 -24.12 -20.60 -0.02
C ARG A 144 -25.11 -19.44 -0.04
N ARG A 145 -25.17 -18.66 -1.12
CA ARG A 145 -26.43 -18.02 -1.54
C ARG A 145 -27.07 -18.92 -2.58
N GLN A 146 -27.93 -19.81 -2.10
CA GLN A 146 -28.95 -20.41 -2.93
C GLN A 146 -30.04 -19.33 -3.05
N THR A 147 -30.04 -18.56 -4.13
CA THR A 147 -31.28 -17.90 -4.54
C THR A 147 -32.08 -18.96 -5.28
N GLU A 148 -33.21 -19.30 -4.68
CA GLU A 148 -34.19 -20.25 -5.17
C GLU A 148 -34.54 -20.00 -6.64
N SER A 149 -34.65 -21.11 -7.36
CA SER A 149 -35.46 -21.25 -8.54
C SER A 149 -36.84 -20.61 -8.32
N TYR A 150 -37.22 -19.70 -9.21
CA TYR A 150 -38.61 -19.54 -9.61
C TYR A 150 -38.71 -20.06 -11.04
N GLU A 151 -39.06 -21.34 -11.14
CA GLU A 151 -39.72 -21.93 -12.31
C GLU A 151 -41.18 -22.11 -11.90
N SER A 152 -42.07 -21.31 -12.50
CA SER A 152 -43.44 -21.66 -12.90
C SER A 152 -44.01 -20.52 -13.74
#